data_AF-A0A2N3B9M7-F1
#
_entry.id   AF-A0A2N3B9M7-F1
#
_cell.length_a   1.000
_cell.length_b   1.000
_cell.length_c   1.000
_cell.angle_alpha   90.00
_cell.angle_beta   90.00
_cell.angle_gamma   90.00
#
_symmetry.space_group_name_H-M   'P 1'
#
loop_
_entity.id
_entity.type
_entity.pdbx_description
1 polymer ?
#
loop_
_entity_poly.entity_id
_entity_poly.type
_entity_poly.pdbx_seq_one_letter_code
_entity_poly.pdbx_strand_id
1 'polypeptide(L)'
;NDNAAMMFFLKDRVEVLRDHVNPDCGVILVHHTKKLSKHQVKEDPFLALSGASALRGFYTTGLILHRPDEDASERKLEIELRNGPALKPKLVDKVKGAWVEINPMNERLVRAEQGAKFDAERDRKGEVIVDILHREARSGRMYTMTLFAEAFENRSGLSGQTSIRERLNVLTTKGIVKFVKGDAASDLGLASDRSKYGYLCVEHMELATGEETVDPETGEVTRVHVRVFPSHYKCPQTGAVLPVENPAVWVYPEGGEA
;
A
#
# COMPACT_ATOMS: atom_id res chain seq x y z
N ASN A 1 -36.05 21.07 6.24
CA ASN A 1 -34.96 21.58 5.36
C ASN A 1 -33.77 21.87 6.24
N ASP A 2 -32.65 21.15 6.05
CA ASP A 2 -31.43 21.27 6.87
C ASP A 2 -30.91 22.71 6.95
N ASN A 3 -31.06 23.50 5.88
CA ASN A 3 -30.66 24.90 5.86
C ASN A 3 -31.48 25.79 6.82
N ALA A 4 -32.80 25.57 6.90
CA ALA A 4 -33.67 26.37 7.77
C ALA A 4 -33.39 26.09 9.25
N ALA A 5 -33.19 24.82 9.59
CA ALA A 5 -32.81 24.42 10.95
C ALA A 5 -31.42 24.95 11.33
N MET A 6 -30.46 24.92 10.40
CA MET A 6 -29.12 25.47 10.62
C MET A 6 -29.15 26.99 10.83
N MET A 7 -29.91 27.72 10.00
CA MET A 7 -30.07 29.17 10.16
C MET A 7 -30.70 29.55 11.50
N PHE A 8 -31.75 28.84 11.91
CA PHE A 8 -32.38 29.03 13.22
C PHE A 8 -31.37 28.78 14.36
N PHE A 9 -30.61 27.70 14.28
CA PHE A 9 -29.58 27.40 15.29
C PHE A 9 -28.52 28.53 15.38
N LEU A 10 -28.03 29.00 14.23
CA LEU A 10 -26.98 30.02 14.19
C LEU A 10 -27.47 31.38 14.71
N LYS A 11 -28.63 31.87 14.23
CA LYS A 11 -29.16 33.18 14.64
C LYS A 11 -29.76 33.15 16.03
N ASP A 12 -30.70 32.24 16.26
CA ASP A 12 -31.57 32.32 17.44
C ASP A 12 -30.97 31.65 18.67
N ARG A 13 -29.84 30.93 18.51
CA ARG A 13 -29.11 30.36 19.65
C ARG A 13 -27.69 30.86 19.75
N VAL A 14 -26.89 30.75 18.68
CA VAL A 14 -25.46 31.05 18.75
C VAL A 14 -25.21 32.56 18.88
N GLU A 15 -25.85 33.41 18.06
CA GLU A 15 -25.70 34.87 18.18
C GLU A 15 -26.27 35.37 19.50
N VAL A 16 -27.46 34.89 19.88
CA VAL A 16 -28.06 35.24 21.17
C VAL A 16 -27.10 34.91 22.32
N LEU A 17 -26.51 33.71 22.33
CA LEU A 17 -25.55 33.33 23.37
C LEU A 17 -24.28 34.18 23.33
N ARG A 18 -23.73 34.48 22.15
CA ARG A 18 -22.58 35.37 22.00
C ARG A 18 -22.89 36.75 22.59
N ASP A 19 -24.01 37.33 22.23
CA ASP A 19 -24.40 38.68 22.64
C ASP A 19 -24.63 38.77 24.16
N HIS A 20 -25.14 37.69 24.78
CA HIS A 20 -25.30 37.62 26.24
C HIS A 20 -23.97 37.42 26.99
N VAL A 21 -22.99 36.74 26.38
CA VAL A 21 -21.72 36.40 27.05
C VAL A 21 -20.67 37.49 26.80
N ASN A 22 -20.36 37.77 25.53
CA ASN A 22 -19.45 38.81 25.08
C ASN A 22 -19.66 39.03 23.57
N PRO A 23 -20.25 40.17 23.14
CA PRO A 23 -20.46 40.48 21.73
C PRO A 23 -19.19 40.48 20.88
N ASP A 24 -18.03 40.76 21.49
CA ASP A 24 -16.74 40.86 20.80
C ASP A 24 -15.99 39.52 20.73
N CYS A 25 -16.55 38.43 21.27
CA CYS A 25 -15.89 37.14 21.25
C CYS A 25 -16.00 36.42 19.90
N GLY A 26 -14.95 35.67 19.54
CA GLY A 26 -14.98 34.76 18.41
C GLY A 26 -15.72 33.48 18.76
N VAL A 27 -16.57 33.00 17.85
CA VAL A 27 -17.26 31.72 18.00
C VAL A 27 -16.61 30.68 17.08
N ILE A 28 -16.18 29.56 17.66
CA ILE A 28 -15.69 28.40 16.91
C ILE A 28 -16.78 27.33 16.95
N LEU A 29 -17.30 26.97 15.78
CA LEU A 29 -18.27 25.90 15.61
C LEU A 29 -17.58 24.70 14.96
N VAL A 30 -17.66 23.54 15.62
CA VAL A 30 -17.18 22.27 15.07
C VAL A 30 -18.37 21.53 14.49
N HIS A 31 -18.31 21.24 13.19
CA HIS A 31 -19.37 20.53 12.47
C HIS A 31 -18.80 19.28 11.78
N HIS A 32 -19.38 18.12 12.06
CA HIS A 32 -18.99 16.89 11.38
C HIS A 32 -19.51 16.87 9.94
N THR A 33 -18.64 16.59 8.98
CA THR A 33 -19.02 16.52 7.56
C THR A 33 -19.82 15.26 7.26
N LYS A 34 -20.71 15.31 6.26
CA LYS A 34 -21.26 14.10 5.66
C LYS A 34 -20.13 13.34 4.93
N LYS A 35 -20.29 12.02 4.77
CA LYS A 35 -19.32 11.20 4.04
C LYS A 35 -19.41 11.56 2.55
N LEU A 36 -18.37 12.21 2.03
CA LEU A 36 -18.24 12.53 0.60
C LEU A 36 -17.22 11.61 -0.08
N SER A 37 -17.35 11.47 -1.40
CA SER A 37 -16.31 10.82 -2.22
C SER A 37 -15.09 11.73 -2.37
N LYS A 38 -13.91 11.13 -2.64
CA LYS A 38 -12.65 11.87 -2.87
C LYS A 38 -12.76 12.90 -4.01
N HIS A 39 -13.57 12.62 -5.03
CA HIS A 39 -13.79 13.54 -6.16
C HIS A 39 -14.54 14.79 -5.71
N GLN A 40 -15.64 14.62 -4.98
CA GLN A 40 -16.47 15.74 -4.51
C GLN A 40 -15.72 16.66 -3.54
N VAL A 41 -14.85 16.11 -2.69
CA VAL A 41 -14.01 16.90 -1.79
C VAL A 41 -12.98 17.75 -2.55
N LYS A 42 -12.51 17.29 -3.72
CA LYS A 42 -11.58 18.05 -4.57
C LYS A 42 -12.27 19.20 -5.31
N GLU A 43 -13.53 19.04 -5.69
CA GLU A 43 -14.30 20.06 -6.40
C GLU A 43 -14.75 21.18 -5.46
N ASP A 44 -15.44 20.82 -4.38
CA ASP A 44 -15.83 21.77 -3.34
C ASP A 44 -15.97 21.06 -1.99
N PRO A 45 -14.96 21.17 -1.10
CA PRO A 45 -14.96 20.48 0.18
C PRO A 45 -16.05 20.98 1.12
N PHE A 46 -16.51 22.23 0.99
CA PHE A 46 -17.49 22.83 1.90
C PHE A 46 -18.93 22.42 1.60
N LEU A 47 -19.20 21.82 0.44
CA LEU A 47 -20.47 21.13 0.18
C LEU A 47 -20.67 19.90 1.08
N ALA A 48 -19.61 19.41 1.74
CA ALA A 48 -19.70 18.31 2.70
C ALA A 48 -20.50 18.66 3.96
N LEU A 49 -20.70 19.96 4.22
CA LEU A 49 -21.40 20.44 5.41
C LEU A 49 -22.91 20.33 5.23
N SER A 50 -23.59 19.81 6.25
CA SER A 50 -25.05 19.82 6.25
C SER A 50 -25.54 21.25 6.37
N GLY A 51 -26.41 21.67 5.47
CA GLY A 51 -26.82 23.07 5.41
C GLY A 51 -25.69 24.01 4.97
N ALA A 52 -24.78 23.54 4.11
CA ALA A 52 -23.60 24.29 3.65
C ALA A 52 -23.92 25.72 3.22
N SER A 53 -25.03 25.96 2.50
CA SER A 53 -25.38 27.31 2.06
C SER A 53 -25.74 28.25 3.21
N ALA A 54 -26.42 27.75 4.25
CA ALA A 54 -26.66 28.51 5.48
C ALA A 54 -25.35 28.83 6.22
N LEU A 55 -24.46 27.84 6.33
CA LEU A 55 -23.16 28.01 7.00
C LEU A 55 -22.26 29.01 6.28
N ARG A 56 -22.14 28.91 4.94
CA ARG A 56 -21.39 29.87 4.10
C ARG A 56 -21.90 31.31 4.25
N GLY A 57 -23.21 31.46 4.42
CA GLY A 57 -23.85 32.76 4.67
C GLY A 57 -23.61 33.33 6.07
N PHE A 58 -23.08 32.53 7.00
CA PHE A 58 -22.95 32.88 8.41
C PHE A 58 -21.49 33.00 8.88
N TYR A 59 -20.61 32.03 8.58
CA TYR A 59 -19.23 32.10 9.04
C TYR A 59 -18.43 33.20 8.32
N THR A 60 -17.41 33.71 9.02
CA THR A 60 -16.39 34.58 8.42
C THR A 60 -15.24 33.76 7.84
N THR A 61 -14.92 32.62 8.46
CA THR A 61 -13.86 31.68 8.06
C THR A 61 -14.37 30.25 8.16
N GLY A 62 -14.26 29.51 7.07
CA GLY A 62 -14.48 28.08 7.00
C GLY A 62 -13.14 27.34 6.96
N LEU A 63 -12.99 26.30 7.78
CA LEU A 63 -11.84 25.41 7.77
C LEU A 63 -12.31 23.97 7.59
N ILE A 64 -11.76 23.29 6.60
CA ILE A 64 -12.01 21.86 6.40
C ILE A 64 -10.71 21.10 6.40
N LEU A 65 -10.61 20.17 7.33
CA LEU A 65 -9.49 19.25 7.43
C LEU A 65 -9.91 17.92 6.82
N HIS A 66 -9.24 17.50 5.74
CA HIS A 66 -9.49 16.20 5.13
C HIS A 66 -8.18 15.46 4.86
N ARG A 67 -8.26 14.13 4.73
CA ARG A 67 -7.12 13.29 4.38
C ARG A 67 -7.10 13.10 2.86
N PRO A 68 -6.12 13.67 2.12
CA PRO A 68 -6.07 13.54 0.67
C PRO A 68 -5.66 12.12 0.23
N ASP A 69 -4.83 11.44 1.02
CA ASP A 69 -4.36 10.07 0.82
C ASP A 69 -4.59 9.25 2.09
N GLU A 70 -5.31 8.13 1.99
CA GLU A 70 -5.74 7.35 3.15
C GLU A 70 -4.60 6.68 3.90
N ASP A 71 -3.51 6.39 3.18
CA ASP A 71 -2.31 5.75 3.68
C ASP A 71 -1.33 6.74 4.34
N ALA A 72 -1.65 8.05 4.30
CA ALA A 72 -0.80 9.13 4.77
C ALA A 72 -1.33 9.79 6.07
N SER A 73 -0.42 10.16 6.98
CA SER A 73 -0.78 10.82 8.24
C SER A 73 -1.16 12.29 8.04
N GLU A 74 -0.73 12.89 6.93
CA GLU A 74 -0.97 14.29 6.62
C GLU A 74 -2.45 14.57 6.33
N ARG A 75 -2.82 15.81 6.59
CA ARG A 75 -4.15 16.36 6.30
C ARG A 75 -4.01 17.63 5.50
N LYS A 76 -4.91 17.81 4.55
CA LYS A 76 -5.06 19.05 3.85
C LYS A 76 -6.10 19.90 4.58
N LEU A 77 -5.68 21.10 4.98
CA LEU A 77 -6.50 22.13 5.56
C LEU A 77 -6.93 23.10 4.45
N GLU A 78 -8.17 22.96 4.01
CA GLU A 78 -8.84 23.86 3.09
C GLU A 78 -9.38 25.06 3.87
N ILE A 79 -9.14 26.26 3.35
CA ILE A 79 -9.48 27.53 4.02
C ILE A 79 -10.36 28.34 3.09
N GLU A 80 -11.57 28.66 3.54
CA GLU A 80 -12.49 29.55 2.84
C GLU A 80 -12.70 30.80 3.70
N LEU A 81 -12.36 31.97 3.15
CA LEU A 81 -12.64 33.25 3.80
C LEU A 81 -13.82 33.92 3.12
N ARG A 82 -14.77 34.41 3.92
CA ARG A 82 -15.87 35.23 3.41
C ARG A 82 -15.43 36.66 3.13
N ASN A 83 -14.57 37.17 4.02
CA ASN A 83 -14.06 38.54 3.96
C ASN A 83 -12.54 38.49 3.78
N GLY A 84 -12.05 39.08 2.70
CA GLY A 84 -10.62 39.20 2.42
C GLY A 84 -10.09 38.26 1.33
N PRO A 85 -8.77 38.30 1.08
CA PRO A 85 -8.15 37.52 0.02
C PRO A 85 -8.15 36.02 0.35
N ALA A 86 -8.38 35.18 -0.67
CA ALA A 86 -8.33 33.73 -0.50
C ALA A 86 -6.96 33.29 0.06
N LEU A 87 -7.00 32.46 1.11
CA LEU A 87 -5.79 31.83 1.66
C LEU A 87 -5.52 30.51 0.97
N LYS A 88 -4.24 30.23 0.71
CA LYS A 88 -3.85 28.94 0.13
C LYS A 88 -4.14 27.82 1.13
N PRO A 89 -4.59 26.65 0.65
CA PRO A 89 -4.70 25.46 1.49
C PRO A 89 -3.35 25.10 2.10
N LYS A 90 -3.37 24.54 3.30
CA LYS A 90 -2.17 24.13 4.03
C LYS A 90 -2.10 22.61 4.12
N LEU A 91 -0.89 22.05 4.04
CA LEU A 91 -0.66 20.66 4.43
C LEU A 91 -0.23 20.67 5.90
N VAL A 92 -0.89 19.88 6.72
CA VAL A 92 -0.62 19.81 8.16
C VAL A 92 -0.48 18.37 8.60
N ASP A 93 0.38 18.13 9.57
CA ASP A 93 0.49 16.83 10.24
C ASP A 93 0.53 17.01 11.76
N LYS A 94 0.25 15.94 12.50
CA LYS A 94 0.25 15.94 13.95
C LYS A 94 1.56 15.37 14.48
N VAL A 95 2.50 16.25 14.83
CA VAL A 95 3.81 15.88 15.38
C VAL A 95 3.82 16.15 16.88
N LYS A 96 4.15 15.12 17.68
CA LYS A 96 4.22 15.21 19.15
C LYS A 96 2.95 15.81 19.80
N GLY A 97 1.79 15.49 19.23
CA GLY A 97 0.50 15.96 19.73
C GLY A 97 0.05 17.34 19.23
N ALA A 98 0.91 18.08 18.52
CA ALA A 98 0.60 19.40 17.97
C ALA A 98 0.42 19.36 16.44
N TRP A 99 -0.50 20.17 15.91
CA TRP A 99 -0.64 20.35 14.47
C TRP A 99 0.45 21.30 13.96
N VAL A 100 1.23 20.84 12.99
CA VAL A 100 2.32 21.60 12.37
C VAL A 100 2.07 21.74 10.88
N GLU A 101 2.35 22.93 10.33
CA GLU A 101 2.30 23.17 8.88
C GLU A 101 3.54 22.59 8.20
N ILE A 102 3.31 21.81 7.16
CA ILE A 102 4.37 21.20 6.34
C ILE A 102 4.59 22.11 5.12
N ASN A 103 5.82 22.59 4.95
CA ASN A 103 6.18 23.54 3.88
C ASN A 103 5.95 22.92 2.47
N PRO A 104 5.32 23.63 1.51
CA PRO A 104 5.13 23.15 0.13
C PRO A 104 6.42 22.79 -0.63
N MET A 105 7.59 23.34 -0.29
CA MET A 105 8.85 22.88 -0.90
C MET A 105 9.24 21.46 -0.42
N ASN A 106 8.85 21.10 0.80
CA ASN A 106 8.88 19.72 1.26
C ASN A 106 7.85 18.88 0.50
N GLU A 107 6.82 19.41 -0.17
CA GLU A 107 5.89 18.57 -0.93
C GLU A 107 6.57 17.85 -2.12
N ARG A 108 7.52 18.51 -2.81
CA ARG A 108 8.31 17.87 -3.88
C ARG A 108 9.41 16.97 -3.33
N LEU A 109 10.10 17.42 -2.27
CA LEU A 109 11.17 16.63 -1.66
C LEU A 109 10.62 15.42 -0.90
N VAL A 110 9.55 15.59 -0.12
CA VAL A 110 8.81 14.52 0.56
C VAL A 110 8.13 13.63 -0.46
N ARG A 111 7.56 14.08 -1.58
CA ARG A 111 7.08 13.13 -2.61
C ARG A 111 8.21 12.33 -3.26
N ALA A 112 9.39 12.92 -3.44
CA ALA A 112 10.55 12.21 -3.96
C ALA A 112 11.15 11.25 -2.92
N GLU A 113 11.30 11.66 -1.67
CA GLU A 113 11.75 10.82 -0.55
C GLU A 113 10.70 9.78 -0.15
N GLN A 114 9.41 10.07 -0.28
CA GLN A 114 8.30 9.17 0.01
C GLN A 114 8.08 8.20 -1.16
N GLY A 115 8.26 8.65 -2.40
CA GLY A 115 8.40 7.78 -3.57
C GLY A 115 9.58 6.84 -3.40
N ALA A 116 10.76 7.37 -3.03
CA ALA A 116 11.94 6.57 -2.73
C ALA A 116 11.76 5.65 -1.52
N LYS A 117 11.04 6.07 -0.46
CA LYS A 117 10.71 5.21 0.70
C LYS A 117 9.69 4.15 0.33
N PHE A 118 8.67 4.48 -0.45
CA PHE A 118 7.72 3.50 -0.93
C PHE A 118 8.39 2.53 -1.88
N ASP A 119 9.26 2.98 -2.76
CA ASP A 119 10.03 2.13 -3.67
C ASP A 119 11.03 1.28 -2.87
N ALA A 120 11.74 1.83 -1.88
CA ALA A 120 12.58 1.07 -0.96
C ALA A 120 11.80 0.06 -0.11
N GLU A 121 10.62 0.42 0.39
CA GLU A 121 9.74 -0.50 1.13
C GLU A 121 9.15 -1.57 0.21
N ARG A 122 8.89 -1.23 -1.05
CA ARG A 122 8.41 -2.14 -2.09
C ARG A 122 9.51 -3.11 -2.53
N ASP A 123 10.75 -2.65 -2.63
CA ASP A 123 11.92 -3.47 -2.94
C ASP A 123 12.25 -4.38 -1.75
N ARG A 124 12.24 -3.84 -0.52
CA ARG A 124 12.34 -4.62 0.72
C ARG A 124 11.26 -5.70 0.82
N LYS A 125 9.99 -5.38 0.49
CA LYS A 125 8.93 -6.40 0.44
C LYS A 125 9.15 -7.43 -0.66
N GLY A 126 9.81 -7.04 -1.75
CA GLY A 126 10.27 -7.95 -2.79
C GLY A 126 11.31 -8.93 -2.26
N GLU A 127 12.36 -8.41 -1.60
CA GLU A 127 13.40 -9.19 -0.93
C GLU A 127 12.80 -10.14 0.12
N VAL A 128 11.87 -9.67 0.95
CA VAL A 128 11.17 -10.50 1.94
C VAL A 128 10.43 -11.68 1.27
N ILE A 129 9.81 -11.48 0.11
CA ILE A 129 9.17 -12.57 -0.62
C ILE A 129 10.21 -13.59 -1.11
N VAL A 130 11.33 -13.12 -1.66
CA VAL A 130 12.42 -13.99 -2.14
C VAL A 130 13.01 -14.79 -0.97
N ASP A 131 13.27 -14.15 0.17
CA ASP A 131 13.76 -14.80 1.39
C ASP A 131 12.80 -15.85 1.92
N ILE A 132 11.49 -15.56 1.94
CA ILE A 132 10.48 -16.53 2.33
C ILE A 132 10.49 -17.72 1.36
N LEU A 133 10.54 -17.49 0.05
CA LEU A 133 10.60 -18.58 -0.94
C LEU A 133 11.83 -19.48 -0.72
N HIS A 134 13.01 -18.89 -0.49
CA HIS A 134 14.22 -19.66 -0.15
C HIS A 134 14.05 -20.49 1.13
N ARG A 135 13.59 -19.86 2.21
CA ARG A 135 13.43 -20.53 3.51
C ARG A 135 12.43 -21.67 3.45
N GLU A 136 11.31 -21.45 2.77
CA GLU A 136 10.27 -22.45 2.62
C GLU A 136 10.72 -23.61 1.74
N ALA A 137 11.41 -23.33 0.63
CA ALA A 137 11.97 -24.38 -0.24
C ALA A 137 12.98 -25.24 0.53
N ARG A 138 13.87 -24.63 1.33
CA ARG A 138 14.79 -25.37 2.22
C ARG A 138 14.07 -26.17 3.30
N SER A 139 12.81 -25.83 3.58
CA SER A 139 11.93 -26.59 4.47
C SER A 139 11.08 -27.65 3.75
N GLY A 140 11.24 -27.81 2.43
CA GLY A 140 10.53 -28.77 1.59
C GLY A 140 9.21 -28.26 1.02
N ARG A 141 8.94 -26.94 1.05
CA ARG A 141 7.67 -26.35 0.60
C ARG A 141 7.87 -25.38 -0.55
N MET A 142 7.09 -25.55 -1.60
CA MET A 142 6.99 -24.60 -2.71
C MET A 142 5.55 -24.17 -2.93
N TYR A 143 5.38 -22.97 -3.46
CA TYR A 143 4.07 -22.32 -3.54
C TYR A 143 3.74 -21.87 -4.96
N THR A 144 2.47 -21.96 -5.33
CA THR A 144 1.93 -21.20 -6.47
C THR A 144 1.68 -19.74 -6.02
N MET A 145 1.49 -18.81 -6.97
CA MET A 145 1.19 -17.40 -6.64
C MET A 145 0.01 -17.24 -5.67
N THR A 146 -1.07 -18.00 -5.89
CA THR A 146 -2.28 -17.91 -5.07
C THR A 146 -2.01 -18.47 -3.68
N LEU A 147 -1.43 -19.67 -3.59
CA LEU A 147 -1.16 -20.33 -2.31
C LEU A 147 -0.15 -19.54 -1.47
N PHE A 148 0.87 -18.95 -2.09
CA PHE A 148 1.82 -18.09 -1.39
C PHE A 148 1.12 -16.88 -0.75
N ALA A 149 0.29 -16.20 -1.54
CA ALA A 149 -0.43 -15.02 -1.05
C ALA A 149 -1.38 -15.35 0.10
N GLU A 150 -2.04 -16.52 0.07
CA GLU A 150 -2.93 -16.98 1.14
C GLU A 150 -2.16 -17.42 2.39
N ALA A 151 -1.04 -18.13 2.23
CA ALA A 151 -0.26 -18.66 3.35
C ALA A 151 0.46 -17.56 4.15
N PHE A 152 0.83 -16.45 3.49
CA PHE A 152 1.64 -15.37 4.06
C PHE A 152 0.92 -14.03 4.17
N GLU A 153 -0.40 -13.98 3.94
CA GLU A 153 -1.19 -12.79 4.20
C GLU A 153 -1.05 -12.33 5.66
N ASN A 154 -0.74 -11.03 5.85
CA ASN A 154 -0.55 -10.39 7.16
C ASN A 154 0.52 -11.06 8.04
N ARG A 155 1.53 -11.70 7.44
CA ARG A 155 2.65 -12.37 8.13
C ARG A 155 3.99 -11.88 7.61
N SER A 156 5.02 -11.97 8.45
CA SER A 156 6.42 -11.71 8.06
C SER A 156 6.67 -10.34 7.39
N GLY A 157 5.88 -9.31 7.74
CA GLY A 157 5.97 -7.98 7.13
C GLY A 157 5.26 -7.83 5.77
N LEU A 158 4.59 -8.88 5.30
CA LEU A 158 3.73 -8.83 4.12
C LEU A 158 2.32 -8.35 4.46
N SER A 159 1.71 -7.65 3.50
CA SER A 159 0.36 -7.07 3.56
C SER A 159 -0.72 -8.10 3.20
N GLY A 160 -1.94 -7.63 2.89
CA GLY A 160 -3.05 -8.46 2.45
C GLY A 160 -2.76 -9.26 1.16
N GLN A 161 -3.54 -10.32 0.94
CA GLN A 161 -3.37 -11.26 -0.17
C GLN A 161 -3.26 -10.56 -1.54
N THR A 162 -4.12 -9.57 -1.80
CA THR A 162 -4.11 -8.80 -3.06
C THR A 162 -2.78 -8.09 -3.28
N SER A 163 -2.25 -7.45 -2.24
CA SER A 163 -0.99 -6.70 -2.31
C SER A 163 0.21 -7.62 -2.55
N ILE A 164 0.21 -8.82 -1.94
CA ILE A 164 1.22 -9.86 -2.21
C ILE A 164 1.16 -10.31 -3.66
N ARG A 165 -0.04 -10.56 -4.21
CA ARG A 165 -0.20 -10.97 -5.62
C ARG A 165 0.26 -9.89 -6.59
N GLU A 166 -0.02 -8.63 -6.31
CA GLU A 166 0.49 -7.50 -7.11
C GLU A 166 2.02 -7.45 -7.08
N ARG A 167 2.63 -7.61 -5.91
CA ARG A 167 4.09 -7.66 -5.77
C ARG A 167 4.71 -8.83 -6.52
N LEU A 168 4.16 -10.04 -6.39
CA LEU A 168 4.60 -11.21 -7.17
C LEU A 168 4.47 -10.98 -8.68
N ASN A 169 3.42 -10.28 -9.14
CA ASN A 169 3.29 -9.92 -10.55
C ASN A 169 4.42 -9.00 -11.02
N VAL A 170 4.87 -8.06 -10.19
CA VAL A 170 6.02 -7.19 -10.49
C VAL A 170 7.31 -8.00 -10.53
N LEU A 171 7.59 -8.82 -9.50
CA LEU A 171 8.80 -9.64 -9.42
C LEU A 171 8.91 -10.61 -10.59
N THR A 172 7.79 -11.20 -11.00
CA THR A 172 7.76 -12.13 -12.15
C THR A 172 7.93 -11.42 -13.48
N THR A 173 7.40 -10.20 -13.63
CA THR A 173 7.66 -9.36 -14.80
C THR A 173 9.12 -8.89 -14.86
N LYS A 174 9.75 -8.59 -13.72
CA LYS A 174 11.19 -8.25 -13.63
C LYS A 174 12.12 -9.47 -13.79
N GLY A 175 11.58 -10.68 -13.83
CA GLY A 175 12.38 -11.91 -13.92
C GLY A 175 13.09 -12.32 -12.63
N ILE A 176 12.91 -11.60 -11.53
CA ILE A 176 13.44 -11.94 -10.19
C ILE A 176 12.81 -13.24 -9.69
N VAL A 177 11.52 -13.43 -9.98
CA VAL A 177 10.81 -14.69 -9.72
C VAL A 177 10.40 -15.30 -11.05
N LYS A 178 10.67 -16.58 -11.23
CA LYS A 178 10.27 -17.38 -12.40
C LYS A 178 9.38 -18.53 -11.93
N PHE A 179 9.10 -19.47 -12.83
CA PHE A 179 8.19 -20.57 -12.54
C PHE A 179 8.76 -21.93 -12.86
N VAL A 180 8.27 -22.93 -12.12
CA VAL A 180 8.45 -24.35 -12.40
C VAL A 180 7.08 -24.95 -12.67
N LYS A 181 6.97 -25.65 -13.80
CA LYS A 181 5.74 -26.22 -14.34
C LYS A 181 5.98 -27.59 -14.96
N GLY A 182 4.90 -28.37 -15.05
CA GLY A 182 4.85 -29.62 -15.81
C GLY A 182 5.86 -30.63 -15.29
N ASP A 183 6.54 -31.30 -16.21
CA ASP A 183 7.51 -32.35 -15.89
C ASP A 183 8.59 -31.87 -14.92
N ALA A 184 9.10 -30.65 -15.08
CA ALA A 184 10.08 -30.07 -14.16
C ALA A 184 9.57 -29.91 -12.72
N ALA A 185 8.26 -29.72 -12.52
CA ALA A 185 7.68 -29.70 -11.17
C ALA A 185 7.51 -31.13 -10.64
N SER A 186 7.12 -32.06 -11.50
CA SER A 186 6.98 -33.49 -11.15
C SER A 186 8.31 -34.14 -10.79
N ASP A 187 9.40 -33.78 -11.48
CA ASP A 187 10.77 -34.25 -11.19
C ASP A 187 11.25 -33.81 -9.80
N LEU A 188 10.70 -32.70 -9.28
CA LEU A 188 10.95 -32.21 -7.92
C LEU A 188 10.01 -32.84 -6.87
N GLY A 189 9.16 -33.79 -7.26
CA GLY A 189 8.17 -34.41 -6.38
C GLY A 189 7.02 -33.48 -5.98
N LEU A 190 6.81 -32.37 -6.69
CA LEU A 190 5.72 -31.44 -6.41
C LEU A 190 4.40 -31.98 -6.96
N ALA A 191 3.32 -31.71 -6.24
CA ALA A 191 1.98 -32.09 -6.67
C ALA A 191 1.62 -31.42 -8.02
N SER A 192 0.81 -32.11 -8.83
CA SER A 192 0.30 -31.54 -10.07
C SER A 192 -0.55 -30.31 -9.76
N ASP A 193 -0.15 -29.15 -10.28
CA ASP A 193 -0.84 -27.89 -10.10
C ASP A 193 -1.60 -27.49 -11.38
N ARG A 194 -2.80 -26.91 -11.20
CA ARG A 194 -3.63 -26.41 -12.32
C ARG A 194 -3.50 -24.89 -12.51
N SER A 195 -2.55 -24.25 -11.85
CA SER A 195 -2.40 -22.80 -11.95
C SER A 195 -1.80 -22.41 -13.29
N LYS A 196 -2.20 -21.22 -13.76
CA LYS A 196 -1.67 -20.63 -14.99
C LYS A 196 -0.13 -20.60 -14.99
N TYR A 197 0.49 -20.26 -13.86
CA TYR A 197 1.92 -19.99 -13.78
C TYR A 197 2.76 -21.15 -13.24
N GLY A 198 2.19 -22.04 -12.41
CA GLY A 198 2.94 -23.07 -11.70
C GLY A 198 3.48 -22.61 -10.35
N TYR A 199 4.50 -23.31 -9.89
CA TYR A 199 5.21 -23.00 -8.66
C TYR A 199 6.20 -21.85 -8.86
N LEU A 200 6.35 -21.01 -7.85
CA LEU A 200 7.31 -19.91 -7.81
C LEU A 200 8.73 -20.45 -7.62
N CYS A 201 9.68 -19.87 -8.35
CA CYS A 201 11.10 -20.19 -8.26
C CYS A 201 11.91 -18.90 -8.27
N VAL A 202 12.96 -18.86 -7.45
CA VAL A 202 13.92 -17.76 -7.36
C VAL A 202 15.31 -18.27 -7.71
N GLU A 203 16.21 -17.37 -8.05
CA GLU A 203 17.59 -17.74 -8.38
C GLU A 203 18.25 -18.47 -7.21
N HIS A 204 19.05 -19.51 -7.49
CA HIS A 204 19.74 -20.31 -6.48
C HIS A 204 18.83 -20.98 -5.43
N MET A 205 17.55 -21.21 -5.74
CA MET A 205 16.63 -21.87 -4.82
C MET A 205 16.99 -23.36 -4.63
N GLU A 206 16.91 -23.82 -3.38
CA GLU A 206 17.22 -25.19 -2.98
C GLU A 206 15.99 -25.80 -2.28
N LEU A 207 15.50 -26.93 -2.79
CA LEU A 207 14.35 -27.64 -2.24
C LEU A 207 14.82 -28.84 -1.43
N ALA A 208 14.35 -28.98 -0.20
CA ALA A 208 14.60 -30.20 0.58
C ALA A 208 13.80 -31.38 0.00
N THR A 209 14.47 -32.50 -0.25
CA THR A 209 13.85 -33.70 -0.88
C THR A 209 13.06 -34.57 0.09
N GLY A 210 13.11 -34.26 1.39
CA GLY A 210 12.54 -35.10 2.45
C GLY A 210 13.47 -36.23 2.91
N GLU A 211 14.61 -36.42 2.23
CA GLU A 211 15.67 -37.33 2.65
C GLU A 211 16.58 -36.65 3.68
N GLU A 212 17.12 -37.43 4.61
CA GLU A 212 18.05 -36.98 5.63
C GLU A 212 19.35 -37.79 5.54
N THR A 213 20.48 -37.12 5.68
CA THR A 213 21.81 -37.73 5.76
C THR A 213 22.33 -37.55 7.17
N VAL A 214 22.97 -38.59 7.71
CA VAL A 214 23.64 -38.52 9.01
C VAL A 214 25.14 -38.40 8.77
N ASP A 215 25.75 -37.36 9.31
CA ASP A 215 27.20 -37.22 9.30
C ASP A 215 27.82 -38.37 10.13
N PRO A 216 28.69 -39.21 9.54
CA PRO A 216 29.24 -40.38 10.22
C PRO A 216 30.24 -40.05 11.35
N GLU A 217 30.80 -38.83 11.38
CA GLU A 217 31.73 -38.38 12.42
C GLU A 217 31.02 -37.61 13.54
N THR A 218 30.07 -36.73 13.20
CA THR A 218 29.40 -35.85 14.18
C THR A 218 28.03 -36.37 14.64
N GLY A 219 27.40 -37.26 13.86
CA GLY A 219 26.03 -37.73 14.08
C GLY A 219 24.95 -36.68 13.75
N GLU A 220 25.32 -35.54 13.17
CA GLU A 220 24.38 -34.48 12.79
C GLU A 220 23.48 -34.94 11.63
N VAL A 221 22.18 -34.71 11.76
CA VAL A 221 21.18 -35.05 10.74
C VAL A 221 20.91 -33.82 9.87
N THR A 222 21.33 -33.88 8.61
CA THR A 222 21.11 -32.80 7.63
C THR A 222 20.13 -33.25 6.56
N ARG A 223 19.21 -32.37 6.17
CA ARG A 223 18.31 -32.64 5.04
C ARG A 223 19.08 -32.58 3.73
N VAL A 224 18.74 -33.47 2.79
CA VAL A 224 19.21 -33.41 1.41
C VAL A 224 18.46 -32.32 0.67
N HIS A 225 19.18 -31.48 -0.06
CA HIS A 225 18.63 -30.43 -0.90
C HIS A 225 18.96 -30.66 -2.37
N VAL A 226 18.01 -30.34 -3.25
CA VAL A 226 18.19 -30.29 -4.71
C VAL A 226 18.05 -28.87 -5.21
N ARG A 227 18.84 -28.51 -6.21
CA ARG A 227 18.71 -27.20 -6.88
C ARG A 227 17.44 -27.16 -7.70
N VAL A 228 16.69 -26.07 -7.55
CA VAL A 228 15.49 -25.81 -8.34
C VAL A 228 15.85 -24.89 -9.50
N PHE A 229 15.57 -25.33 -10.72
CA PHE A 229 15.75 -24.54 -11.92
C PHE A 229 14.41 -24.07 -12.47
N PRO A 230 14.31 -22.84 -13.00
CA PRO A 230 13.08 -22.37 -13.63
C PRO A 230 12.82 -23.15 -14.92
N SER A 231 11.56 -23.46 -15.21
CA SER A 231 11.16 -23.98 -16.53
C SER A 231 10.48 -22.91 -17.38
N HIS A 232 9.87 -21.89 -16.76
CA HIS A 232 9.17 -20.83 -17.47
C HIS A 232 9.40 -19.46 -16.84
N TYR A 233 9.25 -18.40 -17.64
CA TYR A 233 9.24 -17.01 -17.20
C TYR A 233 8.01 -16.27 -17.75
N LYS A 234 7.69 -15.12 -17.15
CA LYS A 234 6.64 -14.22 -17.63
C LYS A 234 7.24 -13.23 -18.62
N CYS A 235 6.77 -13.23 -19.86
CA CYS A 235 7.16 -12.23 -20.85
C CYS A 235 6.70 -10.83 -20.40
N PRO A 236 7.59 -9.84 -20.25
CA PRO A 236 7.21 -8.52 -19.76
C PRO A 236 6.23 -7.78 -20.68
N GLN A 237 6.36 -7.97 -21.99
CA GLN A 237 5.56 -7.26 -23.00
C GLN A 237 4.15 -7.82 -23.15
N THR A 238 4.00 -9.15 -23.07
CA THR A 238 2.73 -9.83 -23.38
C THR A 238 2.05 -10.45 -22.16
N GLY A 239 2.77 -10.60 -21.05
CA GLY A 239 2.32 -11.36 -19.87
C GLY A 239 2.16 -12.86 -20.13
N ALA A 240 2.59 -13.36 -21.29
CA ALA A 240 2.59 -14.77 -21.64
C ALA A 240 3.62 -15.53 -20.79
N VAL A 241 3.33 -16.80 -20.51
CA VAL A 241 4.25 -17.69 -19.79
C VAL A 241 5.00 -18.48 -20.84
N LEU A 242 6.31 -18.25 -20.94
CA LEU A 242 7.16 -18.82 -21.99
C LEU A 242 8.24 -19.71 -21.36
N PRO A 243 8.67 -20.78 -22.03
CA PRO A 243 9.75 -21.64 -21.54
C PRO A 243 11.06 -20.85 -21.48
N VAL A 244 11.93 -21.19 -20.52
CA VAL A 244 13.31 -20.68 -20.51
C VAL A 244 14.16 -21.50 -21.47
N GLU A 245 15.12 -20.87 -22.14
CA GLU A 245 16.00 -21.56 -23.09
C GLU A 245 17.03 -22.43 -22.36
N ASN A 246 17.70 -21.86 -21.34
CA ASN A 246 18.65 -22.58 -20.50
C ASN A 246 18.29 -22.39 -19.02
N PRO A 247 17.71 -23.41 -18.35
CA PRO A 247 17.34 -23.35 -16.94
C PRO A 247 18.50 -23.04 -15.99
N ALA A 248 19.75 -23.39 -16.36
CA ALA A 248 20.92 -23.18 -15.51
C ALA A 248 21.43 -21.72 -15.50
N VAL A 249 20.95 -20.88 -16.44
CA VAL A 249 21.37 -19.48 -16.55
C VAL A 249 20.18 -18.57 -16.25
N TRP A 250 20.31 -17.74 -15.21
CA TRP A 250 19.25 -16.82 -14.83
C TRP A 250 19.34 -15.52 -15.63
N VAL A 251 18.53 -15.39 -16.69
CA VAL A 251 18.46 -14.16 -17.48
C VAL A 251 17.41 -13.20 -16.92
N TYR A 252 17.76 -11.93 -16.78
CA TYR A 252 16.86 -10.83 -16.44
C TYR A 252 16.44 -10.08 -17.72
N PRO A 253 15.16 -9.65 -17.83
CA PRO A 253 14.75 -8.70 -18.87
C PRO A 253 15.50 -7.37 -18.75
N GLU A 254 15.67 -6.63 -19.85
CA GLU A 254 16.33 -5.31 -19.85
C GLU A 254 15.76 -4.39 -18.75
N GLY A 255 16.61 -3.97 -17.81
CA GLY A 255 16.25 -3.14 -16.64
C GLY A 255 15.87 -3.90 -15.36
N GLY A 256 15.93 -5.24 -15.35
CA GLY A 256 15.88 -6.05 -14.13
C GLY A 256 17.28 -6.26 -13.57
N GLU A 257 17.62 -5.62 -12.45
CA GLU A 257 18.80 -5.96 -11.67
C GLU A 257 18.41 -6.97 -10.56
N ALA A 258 19.40 -7.76 -10.13
CA ALA A 258 19.27 -8.80 -9.09
C ALA A 258 19.01 -8.20 -7.71
#